data_AF-A0AAD9D961-F1
#
_entry.id   AF-A0AAD9D961-F1
#
_cell.length_a   1.000
_cell.length_b   1.000
_cell.length_c   1.000
_cell.angle_alpha   90.00
_cell.angle_beta   90.00
_cell.angle_gamma   90.00
#
_symmetry.space_group_name_H-M   'P 1'
#
loop_
_entity.id
_entity.type
_entity.pdbx_description
1 polymer ?
#
loop_
_entity_poly.entity_id
_entity_poly.type
_entity_poly.pdbx_seq_one_letter_code
_entity_poly.pdbx_strand_id
1 'polypeptide(L)'
;MDKIDIDGTPFSVLLDRAVKIKSSQSAHLAQKYNALPDFVQSSLFPSDEVINARNLCSFTERFDAAMAWKEDGNAAYREGRFDVALEKYKMSLTLFRYVENSNPNIKNEGIKDEYLREIMYVPKNNDEEQQLHQFLVKLYNNLALTSLKRNDHRTAIQACDCAIKVDRQNDKSFYLRAQARIAPKSASAIDEELAMMDLRAAVTINPHNKQARKQLQEARLRIRSQRTLDKNAFAGLFNRGEVYDTNELDEEKDARRKCLENDRIKVKEESLKSRDQVVNKVDFRNPTEKMLASADAMGVDLSDPQTIEMLEQMQKEKNGGAEVCYDSIEEQQTISTAEIPNKYSSTRLFKLVRGATMLCVALIVYIRLLNSFVQNQMNA
;
A
#
# COMPACT_ATOMS: atom_id res chain seq x y z
N MET A 1 43.99 -10.05 43.39
CA MET A 1 43.16 -10.96 42.57
C MET A 1 44.09 -11.54 41.53
N ASP A 2 44.49 -12.78 41.74
CA ASP A 2 45.47 -13.45 40.90
C ASP A 2 44.82 -13.90 39.59
N LYS A 3 45.61 -13.93 38.51
CA LYS A 3 45.13 -14.42 37.22
C LYS A 3 45.04 -15.95 37.29
N ILE A 4 43.82 -16.45 37.46
CA ILE A 4 43.52 -17.87 37.31
C ILE A 4 43.53 -18.15 35.81
N ASP A 5 44.68 -18.59 35.30
CA ASP A 5 44.86 -19.08 33.93
C ASP A 5 44.83 -20.61 33.97
N ILE A 6 43.99 -21.23 33.13
CA ILE A 6 43.88 -22.68 32.98
C ILE A 6 44.37 -23.02 31.57
N ASP A 7 45.38 -23.90 31.47
CA ASP A 7 46.05 -24.26 30.21
C ASP A 7 46.50 -23.03 29.39
N GLY A 8 46.98 -21.99 30.07
CA GLY A 8 47.38 -20.72 29.47
C GLY A 8 46.23 -19.84 28.96
N THR A 9 44.97 -20.26 29.14
CA THR A 9 43.78 -19.47 28.82
C THR A 9 43.22 -18.83 30.10
N PRO A 10 43.04 -17.49 30.16
CA PRO A 10 42.43 -16.85 31.32
C PRO A 10 41.02 -17.38 31.62
N PHE A 11 40.73 -17.63 32.89
CA PHE A 11 39.44 -18.17 33.33
C PHE A 11 38.24 -17.35 32.83
N SER A 12 38.38 -16.03 32.72
CA SER A 12 37.36 -15.16 32.13
C SER A 12 37.01 -15.51 30.68
N VAL A 13 38.00 -15.89 29.86
CA VAL A 13 37.80 -16.32 28.46
C VAL A 13 37.12 -17.69 28.38
N LEU A 14 37.44 -18.59 29.33
CA LEU A 14 36.77 -19.89 29.44
C LEU A 14 35.31 -19.74 29.91
N LEU A 15 35.06 -18.86 30.87
CA LEU A 15 33.71 -18.52 31.33
C LEU A 15 32.88 -17.89 30.20
N ASP A 16 33.45 -16.96 29.44
CA ASP A 16 32.82 -16.35 28.26
C ASP A 16 32.43 -17.39 27.20
N ARG A 17 33.29 -18.39 26.96
CA ARG A 17 33.01 -19.52 26.06
C ARG A 17 31.90 -20.42 26.62
N ALA A 18 31.94 -20.74 27.91
CA ALA A 18 30.93 -21.57 28.57
C ALA A 18 29.54 -20.89 28.59
N VAL A 19 29.48 -19.58 28.85
CA VAL A 19 28.24 -18.78 28.77
C VAL A 19 27.71 -18.79 27.34
N LYS A 20 28.57 -18.58 26.32
CA LYS A 20 28.16 -18.66 24.90
C LYS A 20 27.59 -20.04 24.56
N ILE A 21 28.26 -21.13 24.95
CA ILE A 21 27.79 -22.51 24.74
C ILE A 21 26.44 -22.77 25.43
N LYS A 22 26.29 -22.41 26.72
CA LYS A 22 25.00 -22.55 27.44
C LYS A 22 23.91 -21.71 26.78
N SER A 23 24.23 -20.51 26.30
CA SER A 23 23.27 -19.64 25.61
C SER A 23 22.82 -20.22 24.26
N SER A 24 23.73 -20.79 23.45
CA SER A 24 23.34 -21.47 22.21
C SER A 24 22.57 -22.76 22.46
N GLN A 25 22.90 -23.52 23.51
CA GLN A 25 22.17 -24.72 23.90
C GLN A 25 20.73 -24.38 24.36
N SER A 26 20.54 -23.29 25.11
CA SER A 26 19.22 -22.86 25.61
C SER A 26 18.44 -21.95 24.65
N ALA A 27 19.05 -21.41 23.59
CA ALA A 27 18.38 -20.49 22.66
C ALA A 27 17.10 -21.07 22.02
N HIS A 28 17.06 -22.39 21.82
CA HIS A 28 15.88 -23.08 21.28
C HIS A 28 14.69 -23.14 22.27
N LEU A 29 14.94 -22.97 23.57
CA LEU A 29 13.91 -22.93 24.61
C LEU A 29 13.24 -21.56 24.71
N ALA A 30 13.88 -20.49 24.21
CA ALA A 30 13.44 -19.10 24.35
C ALA A 30 13.15 -18.43 22.98
N GLN A 31 12.70 -19.20 21.99
CA GLN A 31 12.48 -18.70 20.63
C GLN A 31 11.38 -17.62 20.56
N LYS A 32 10.25 -17.82 21.23
CA LYS A 32 9.17 -16.83 21.30
C LYS A 32 9.67 -15.57 22.01
N TYR A 33 10.35 -15.71 23.15
CA TYR A 33 10.95 -14.59 23.87
C TYR A 33 11.90 -13.77 22.98
N ASN A 34 12.86 -14.43 22.34
CA ASN A 34 13.87 -13.79 21.49
C ASN A 34 13.28 -13.14 20.22
N ALA A 35 12.07 -13.55 19.80
CA ALA A 35 11.32 -12.95 18.70
C ALA A 35 10.52 -11.70 19.10
N LEU A 36 10.22 -11.49 20.39
CA LEU A 36 9.54 -10.28 20.87
C LEU A 36 10.41 -9.03 20.71
N PRO A 37 9.81 -7.83 20.63
CA PRO A 37 10.57 -6.57 20.67
C PRO A 37 11.29 -6.36 22.02
N ASP A 38 12.42 -5.64 22.00
CA ASP A 38 13.22 -5.31 23.21
C ASP A 38 12.36 -4.72 24.34
N PHE A 39 11.49 -3.75 24.01
CA PHE A 39 10.58 -3.10 24.95
C PHE A 39 9.47 -3.99 25.52
N VAL A 40 9.29 -5.22 25.00
CA VAL A 40 8.44 -6.26 25.60
C VAL A 40 9.30 -7.26 26.38
N GLN A 41 10.49 -7.61 25.89
CA GLN A 41 11.45 -8.45 26.62
C GLN A 41 11.85 -7.84 27.98
N SER A 42 12.11 -6.52 28.02
CA SER A 42 12.44 -5.79 29.25
C SER A 42 11.34 -5.80 30.32
N SER A 43 10.12 -6.25 29.99
CA SER A 43 8.99 -6.29 30.91
C SER A 43 9.00 -7.47 31.89
N LEU A 44 9.86 -8.45 31.63
CA LEU A 44 10.03 -9.73 32.34
C LEU A 44 10.57 -9.55 33.79
N PHE A 45 11.37 -8.51 34.01
CA PHE A 45 11.93 -8.16 35.32
C PHE A 45 11.52 -6.72 35.70
N PRO A 46 10.23 -6.48 36.01
CA PRO A 46 9.72 -5.16 36.32
C PRO A 46 10.22 -4.65 37.68
N SER A 47 10.29 -3.33 37.86
CA SER A 47 10.45 -2.70 39.16
C SER A 47 9.14 -2.73 39.96
N ASP A 48 9.22 -2.59 41.28
CA ASP A 48 8.06 -2.59 42.18
C ASP A 48 7.05 -1.49 41.82
N GLU A 49 7.51 -0.32 41.34
CA GLU A 49 6.66 0.74 40.79
C GLU A 49 5.76 0.24 39.65
N VAL A 50 6.33 -0.54 38.73
CA VAL A 50 5.63 -1.12 37.58
C VAL A 50 4.71 -2.26 38.02
N ILE A 51 5.11 -3.09 38.99
CA ILE A 51 4.24 -4.14 39.56
C ILE A 51 3.02 -3.50 40.23
N ASN A 52 3.22 -2.48 41.07
CA ASN A 52 2.14 -1.78 41.76
C ASN A 52 1.17 -1.12 40.77
N ALA A 53 1.68 -0.46 39.72
CA ALA A 53 0.84 0.12 38.68
C ALA A 53 0.14 -0.92 37.78
N ARG A 54 0.73 -2.13 37.57
CA ARG A 54 0.05 -3.27 36.92
C ARG A 54 -1.07 -3.86 37.77
N ASN A 55 -1.07 -3.65 39.08
CA ASN A 55 -2.09 -4.14 40.02
C ASN A 55 -3.27 -3.17 40.22
N LEU A 56 -3.25 -1.96 39.63
CA LEU A 56 -4.35 -1.00 39.72
C LEU A 56 -5.64 -1.52 39.05
N CYS A 57 -6.75 -1.44 39.76
CA CYS A 57 -8.04 -2.03 39.38
C CYS A 57 -8.82 -1.22 38.34
N SER A 58 -8.61 0.10 38.30
CA SER A 58 -9.20 0.99 37.30
C SER A 58 -8.36 1.08 36.03
N PHE A 59 -9.02 1.29 34.88
CA PHE A 59 -8.33 1.72 33.67
C PHE A 59 -7.68 3.09 33.89
N THR A 60 -8.43 4.05 34.45
CA THR A 60 -8.01 5.44 34.62
C THR A 60 -6.73 5.56 35.43
N GLU A 61 -6.67 4.95 36.62
CA GLU A 61 -5.49 4.98 37.51
C GLU A 61 -4.23 4.44 36.81
N ARG A 62 -4.38 3.32 36.08
CA ARG A 62 -3.31 2.69 35.31
C ARG A 62 -2.88 3.54 34.12
N PHE A 63 -3.84 4.18 33.45
CA PHE A 63 -3.62 5.06 32.30
C PHE A 63 -2.95 6.37 32.70
N ASP A 64 -3.32 6.95 33.85
CA ASP A 64 -2.69 8.13 34.41
C ASP A 64 -1.23 7.85 34.83
N ALA A 65 -0.97 6.69 35.45
CA ALA A 65 0.40 6.23 35.73
C ALA A 65 1.22 6.02 34.43
N ALA A 66 0.63 5.40 33.40
CA ALA A 66 1.28 5.25 32.10
C ALA A 66 1.55 6.61 31.41
N MET A 67 0.61 7.55 31.52
CA MET A 67 0.71 8.91 31.00
C MET A 67 1.82 9.70 31.69
N ALA A 68 1.94 9.60 33.02
CA ALA A 68 3.00 10.23 33.80
C ALA A 68 4.39 9.78 33.32
N TRP A 69 4.66 8.47 33.23
CA TRP A 69 5.95 7.99 32.72
C TRP A 69 6.18 8.31 31.24
N LYS A 70 5.13 8.42 30.43
CA LYS A 70 5.26 8.92 29.04
C LYS A 70 5.63 10.41 29.01
N GLU A 71 5.17 11.24 29.96
CA GLU A 71 5.61 12.64 30.06
C GLU A 71 7.02 12.78 30.69
N ASP A 72 7.40 11.94 31.66
CA ASP A 72 8.81 11.80 32.10
C ASP A 72 9.72 11.49 30.90
N GLY A 73 9.30 10.55 30.06
CA GLY A 73 10.01 10.21 28.82
C GLY A 73 10.10 11.39 27.85
N ASN A 74 9.02 12.16 27.70
CA ASN A 74 9.02 13.40 26.91
C ASN A 74 9.93 14.48 27.49
N ALA A 75 10.12 14.55 28.81
CA ALA A 75 11.08 15.45 29.45
C ALA A 75 12.53 15.01 29.19
N ALA A 76 12.86 13.76 29.54
CA ALA A 76 14.17 13.19 29.28
C ALA A 76 14.58 13.25 27.80
N TYR A 77 13.64 13.05 26.86
CA TYR A 77 13.89 13.18 25.42
C TYR A 77 14.25 14.63 25.02
N ARG A 78 13.55 15.64 25.57
CA ARG A 78 13.85 17.06 25.31
C ARG A 78 15.22 17.48 25.84
N GLU A 79 15.67 16.86 26.92
CA GLU A 79 17.01 17.03 27.50
C GLU A 79 18.10 16.19 26.81
N GLY A 80 17.76 15.40 25.78
CA GLY A 80 18.69 14.52 25.08
C GLY A 80 19.09 13.24 25.85
N ARG A 81 18.48 12.98 27.02
CA ARG A 81 18.70 11.78 27.84
C ARG A 81 17.95 10.57 27.29
N PHE A 82 18.30 10.15 26.07
CA PHE A 82 17.54 9.19 25.27
C PHE A 82 17.38 7.80 25.93
N ASP A 83 18.35 7.32 26.70
CA ASP A 83 18.24 6.06 27.43
C ASP A 83 17.20 6.14 28.56
N VAL A 84 17.22 7.22 29.34
CA VAL A 84 16.22 7.49 30.39
C VAL A 84 14.82 7.65 29.78
N ALA A 85 14.73 8.32 28.63
CA ALA A 85 13.49 8.44 27.88
C ALA A 85 12.95 7.08 27.42
N LEU A 86 13.82 6.22 26.86
CA LEU A 86 13.45 4.88 26.40
C LEU A 86 12.92 4.02 27.54
N GLU A 87 13.61 3.97 28.68
CA GLU A 87 13.17 3.17 29.83
C GLU A 87 11.86 3.71 30.45
N LYS A 88 11.65 5.03 30.50
CA LYS A 88 10.36 5.60 30.92
C LYS A 88 9.22 5.27 29.95
N TYR A 89 9.47 5.28 28.63
CA TYR A 89 8.50 4.79 27.65
C TYR A 89 8.25 3.26 27.74
N LYS A 90 9.25 2.46 28.11
CA LYS A 90 9.08 1.02 28.41
C LYS A 90 8.22 0.80 29.64
N MET A 91 8.50 1.46 30.77
CA MET A 91 7.69 1.38 31.99
C MET A 91 6.21 1.67 31.66
N SER A 92 5.97 2.77 30.95
CA SER A 92 4.65 3.19 30.44
C SER A 92 3.95 2.13 29.58
N LEU A 93 4.64 1.52 28.62
CA LEU A 93 4.07 0.50 27.73
C LEU A 93 3.70 -0.78 28.49
N THR A 94 4.55 -1.18 29.45
CA THR A 94 4.42 -2.47 30.12
C THR A 94 3.35 -2.51 31.21
N LEU A 95 2.55 -1.45 31.38
CA LEU A 95 1.27 -1.52 32.10
C LEU A 95 0.14 -2.14 31.25
N PHE A 96 0.29 -2.12 29.93
CA PHE A 96 -0.71 -2.58 28.96
C PHE A 96 -0.26 -3.76 28.10
N ARG A 97 1.06 -3.95 27.91
CA ARG A 97 1.60 -5.11 27.19
C ARG A 97 2.93 -5.56 27.79
N TYR A 98 2.95 -6.75 28.36
CA TYR A 98 4.12 -7.29 29.07
C TYR A 98 4.18 -8.82 29.04
N VAL A 99 5.23 -9.40 29.61
CA VAL A 99 5.43 -10.86 29.71
C VAL A 99 5.65 -11.25 31.16
N GLU A 100 4.95 -12.27 31.62
CA GLU A 100 5.20 -12.95 32.89
C GLU A 100 5.91 -14.29 32.65
N ASN A 101 6.60 -14.77 33.68
CA ASN A 101 7.23 -16.09 33.69
C ASN A 101 6.87 -16.84 34.98
N SER A 102 6.26 -18.01 34.84
CA SER A 102 5.84 -18.84 35.99
C SER A 102 6.93 -19.75 36.56
N ASN A 103 8.16 -19.74 36.03
CA ASN A 103 9.25 -20.60 36.50
C ASN A 103 9.93 -20.05 37.77
N PRO A 104 9.81 -20.69 38.94
CA PRO A 104 10.54 -20.27 40.14
C PRO A 104 12.07 -20.41 40.00
N ASN A 105 12.54 -21.30 39.12
CA ASN A 105 13.95 -21.61 38.89
C ASN A 105 14.57 -20.85 37.71
N ILE A 106 13.92 -19.79 37.20
CA ILE A 106 14.39 -18.98 36.05
C ILE A 106 15.86 -18.56 36.14
N LYS A 107 16.39 -18.32 37.36
CA LYS A 107 17.80 -17.96 37.60
C LYS A 107 18.81 -19.07 37.25
N ASN A 108 18.39 -20.34 37.36
CA ASN A 108 19.26 -21.51 37.16
C ASN A 108 19.07 -22.12 35.76
N GLU A 109 17.80 -22.31 35.38
CA GLU A 109 17.38 -22.92 34.12
C GLU A 109 17.43 -21.95 32.94
N GLY A 110 17.33 -20.65 33.20
CA GLY A 110 17.18 -19.61 32.18
C GLY A 110 15.71 -19.37 31.79
N ILE A 111 15.53 -18.60 30.71
CA ILE A 111 14.22 -18.30 30.13
C ILE A 111 13.78 -19.49 29.26
N LYS A 112 12.52 -19.89 29.38
CA LYS A 112 11.90 -20.91 28.53
C LYS A 112 10.46 -20.53 28.18
N ASP A 113 10.10 -20.67 26.90
CA ASP A 113 8.80 -20.35 26.30
C ASP A 113 7.63 -21.21 26.83
N GLU A 114 7.91 -22.29 27.57
CA GLU A 114 6.92 -23.14 28.24
C GLU A 114 6.31 -22.45 29.48
N TYR A 115 7.05 -21.54 30.12
CA TYR A 115 6.63 -20.80 31.31
C TYR A 115 6.26 -19.35 31.04
N LEU A 116 6.42 -18.87 29.79
CA LEU A 116 6.15 -17.49 29.42
C LEU A 116 4.71 -17.26 28.99
N ARG A 117 4.14 -16.14 29.45
CA ARG A 117 2.83 -15.64 29.02
C ARG A 117 2.93 -14.17 28.65
N GLU A 118 2.68 -13.85 27.38
CA GLU A 118 2.43 -12.46 26.98
C GLU A 118 1.02 -12.05 27.45
N ILE A 119 0.95 -10.95 28.18
CA ILE A 119 -0.27 -10.35 28.71
C ILE A 119 -0.50 -9.03 28.01
N MET A 120 -1.70 -8.88 27.47
CA MET A 120 -2.22 -7.63 26.93
C MET A 120 -3.42 -7.22 27.78
N TYR A 121 -3.48 -5.94 28.16
CA TYR A 121 -4.63 -5.39 28.85
C TYR A 121 -5.86 -5.42 27.94
N VAL A 122 -7.01 -5.85 28.49
CA VAL A 122 -8.29 -5.91 27.79
C VAL A 122 -9.17 -4.75 28.28
N PRO A 123 -9.48 -3.76 27.43
CA PRO A 123 -10.45 -2.70 27.73
C PRO A 123 -11.82 -3.26 28.09
N LYS A 124 -12.51 -2.62 29.04
CA LYS A 124 -13.87 -3.00 29.47
C LYS A 124 -14.96 -2.46 28.54
N ASN A 125 -14.63 -1.44 27.74
CA ASN A 125 -15.55 -0.77 26.82
C ASN A 125 -14.79 -0.11 25.65
N ASN A 126 -15.53 0.32 24.62
CA ASN A 126 -15.00 0.95 23.41
C ASN A 126 -14.23 2.25 23.67
N ASP A 127 -14.57 3.00 24.72
CA ASP A 127 -13.95 4.30 25.00
C ASP A 127 -12.58 4.12 25.66
N GLU A 128 -12.45 3.17 26.58
CA GLU A 128 -11.15 2.67 27.09
C GLU A 128 -10.29 2.14 25.93
N GLU A 129 -10.87 1.38 25.00
CA GLU A 129 -10.17 0.83 23.83
C GLU A 129 -9.66 1.94 22.91
N GLN A 130 -10.50 2.93 22.57
CA GLN A 130 -10.12 4.05 21.71
C GLN A 130 -9.04 4.92 22.37
N GLN A 131 -9.15 5.19 23.68
CA GLN A 131 -8.14 5.92 24.45
C GLN A 131 -6.81 5.16 24.49
N LEU A 132 -6.84 3.86 24.78
CA LEU A 132 -5.67 3.01 24.82
C LEU A 132 -4.99 2.92 23.44
N HIS A 133 -5.74 2.73 22.36
CA HIS A 133 -5.18 2.69 21.00
C HIS A 133 -4.53 4.01 20.61
N GLN A 134 -5.19 5.15 20.84
CA GLN A 134 -4.57 6.47 20.61
C GLN A 134 -3.31 6.70 21.45
N PHE A 135 -3.28 6.20 22.69
CA PHE A 135 -2.13 6.29 23.58
C PHE A 135 -0.96 5.42 23.12
N LEU A 136 -1.20 4.13 22.86
CA LEU A 136 -0.20 3.18 22.39
C LEU A 136 0.46 3.63 21.08
N VAL A 137 -0.31 4.17 20.13
CA VAL A 137 0.24 4.68 18.87
C VAL A 137 1.18 5.87 19.10
N LYS A 138 0.85 6.79 20.02
CA LYS A 138 1.74 7.90 20.41
C LYS A 138 3.01 7.37 21.10
N LEU A 139 2.86 6.40 22.00
CA LEU A 139 3.95 5.79 22.77
C LEU A 139 4.92 4.98 21.90
N TYR A 140 4.41 4.12 21.01
CA TYR A 140 5.24 3.38 20.04
C TYR A 140 5.97 4.32 19.08
N ASN A 141 5.33 5.41 18.63
CA ASN A 141 6.01 6.44 17.82
C ASN A 141 7.15 7.14 18.60
N ASN A 142 7.00 7.35 19.91
CA ASN A 142 8.04 7.93 20.75
C ASN A 142 9.18 6.94 21.04
N LEU A 143 8.87 5.66 21.27
CA LEU A 143 9.86 4.57 21.33
C LEU A 143 10.67 4.52 20.03
N ALA A 144 10.00 4.50 18.87
CA ALA A 144 10.68 4.47 17.57
C ALA A 144 11.60 5.69 17.34
N LEU A 145 11.11 6.89 17.63
CA LEU A 145 11.88 8.13 17.51
C LEU A 145 13.08 8.17 18.47
N THR A 146 12.96 7.57 19.66
CA THR A 146 14.05 7.49 20.65
C THR A 146 15.08 6.42 20.26
N SER A 147 14.63 5.25 19.81
CA SER A 147 15.51 4.21 19.25
C SER A 147 16.31 4.72 18.04
N LEU A 148 15.67 5.51 17.15
CA LEU A 148 16.38 6.20 16.05
C LEU A 148 17.49 7.13 16.55
N LYS A 149 17.27 7.89 17.63
CA LYS A 149 18.32 8.75 18.24
C LYS A 149 19.47 7.97 18.86
N ARG A 150 19.23 6.72 19.28
CA ARG A 150 20.24 5.78 19.79
C ARG A 150 20.91 4.94 18.68
N ASN A 151 20.54 5.15 17.41
CA ASN A 151 20.89 4.30 16.26
C ASN A 151 20.42 2.83 16.38
N ASP A 152 19.44 2.55 17.25
CA ASP A 152 18.77 1.25 17.32
C ASP A 152 17.66 1.18 16.27
N HIS A 153 18.08 0.89 15.05
CA HIS A 153 17.20 0.78 13.89
C HIS A 153 16.26 -0.44 13.98
N ARG A 154 16.68 -1.53 14.66
CA ARG A 154 15.85 -2.74 14.83
C ARG A 154 14.64 -2.46 15.73
N THR A 155 14.87 -1.93 16.92
CA THR A 155 13.79 -1.60 17.86
C THR A 155 12.89 -0.48 17.30
N ALA A 156 13.46 0.46 16.53
CA ALA A 156 12.67 1.48 15.84
C ALA A 156 11.68 0.88 14.83
N ILE A 157 12.10 -0.08 14.00
CA ILE A 157 11.21 -0.80 13.07
C ILE A 157 10.15 -1.58 13.85
N GLN A 158 10.55 -2.37 14.86
CA GLN A 158 9.62 -3.15 15.67
C GLN A 158 8.57 -2.30 16.40
N ALA A 159 8.95 -1.10 16.87
CA ALA A 159 8.03 -0.15 17.48
C ALA A 159 7.02 0.40 16.46
N CYS A 160 7.48 0.79 15.25
CA CYS A 160 6.60 1.25 14.18
C CYS A 160 5.66 0.13 13.68
N ASP A 161 6.12 -1.11 13.61
CA ASP A 161 5.29 -2.27 13.26
C ASP A 161 4.20 -2.51 14.30
N CYS A 162 4.47 -2.27 15.59
CA CYS A 162 3.44 -2.31 16.64
C CYS A 162 2.47 -1.13 16.53
N ALA A 163 2.95 0.08 16.23
CA ALA A 163 2.09 1.24 16.01
C ALA A 163 1.12 1.03 14.83
N ILE A 164 1.61 0.49 13.70
CA ILE A 164 0.81 0.24 12.48
C ILE A 164 -0.17 -0.93 12.67
N LYS A 165 0.10 -1.86 13.59
CA LYS A 165 -0.87 -2.90 13.99
C LYS A 165 -2.06 -2.32 14.77
N VAL A 166 -1.84 -1.27 15.57
CA VAL A 166 -2.89 -0.58 16.32
C VAL A 166 -3.64 0.45 15.46
N ASP A 167 -2.92 1.30 14.72
CA ASP A 167 -3.50 2.30 13.81
C ASP A 167 -2.81 2.30 12.44
N ARG A 168 -3.56 1.86 11.43
CA ARG A 168 -3.12 1.83 10.02
C ARG A 168 -3.24 3.18 9.30
N GLN A 169 -3.86 4.18 9.92
CA GLN A 169 -4.00 5.55 9.40
C GLN A 169 -2.96 6.51 10.01
N ASN A 170 -1.92 5.99 10.68
CA ASN A 170 -0.89 6.82 11.28
C ASN A 170 0.30 7.09 10.33
N ASP A 171 0.31 8.24 9.65
CA ASP A 171 1.38 8.60 8.72
C ASP A 171 2.77 8.66 9.38
N LYS A 172 2.84 9.15 10.63
CA LYS A 172 4.07 9.24 11.43
C LYS A 172 4.72 7.86 11.64
N SER A 173 3.93 6.81 11.91
CA SER A 173 4.45 5.45 12.08
C SER A 173 5.13 4.92 10.82
N PHE A 174 4.51 5.10 9.65
CA PHE A 174 5.14 4.72 8.37
C PHE A 174 6.38 5.58 8.08
N TYR A 175 6.30 6.89 8.35
CA TYR A 175 7.41 7.81 8.14
C TYR A 175 8.65 7.45 8.99
N LEU A 176 8.46 7.12 10.27
CA LEU A 176 9.56 6.68 11.14
C LEU A 176 10.10 5.30 10.76
N ARG A 177 9.26 4.36 10.31
CA ARG A 177 9.73 3.05 9.81
C ARG A 177 10.58 3.20 8.55
N ALA A 178 10.20 4.10 7.64
CA ALA A 178 11.01 4.43 6.47
C ALA A 178 12.39 5.00 6.85
N GLN A 179 12.45 5.93 7.80
CA GLN A 179 13.72 6.44 8.31
C GLN A 179 14.58 5.31 8.91
N ALA A 180 13.98 4.44 9.72
CA ALA A 180 14.71 3.34 10.37
C ALA A 180 15.29 2.32 9.38
N ARG A 181 14.63 2.12 8.23
CA ARG A 181 15.11 1.25 7.15
C ARG A 181 16.32 1.83 6.39
N ILE A 182 16.38 3.15 6.17
CA ILE A 182 17.45 3.81 5.39
C ILE A 182 18.56 4.46 6.22
N ALA A 183 18.42 4.51 7.55
CA ALA A 183 19.45 5.07 8.44
C ALA A 183 20.72 4.20 8.60
N PRO A 184 20.68 2.84 8.57
CA PRO A 184 21.90 2.02 8.57
C PRO A 184 22.76 2.30 7.34
N LYS A 185 24.07 2.47 7.52
CA LYS A 185 25.03 2.53 6.40
C LYS A 185 25.09 1.25 5.56
N SER A 186 24.57 0.14 6.11
CA SER A 186 24.44 -1.17 5.47
C SER A 186 23.05 -1.43 4.90
N ALA A 187 22.19 -0.41 4.79
CA ALA A 187 20.86 -0.56 4.19
C ALA A 187 20.98 -1.03 2.74
N SER A 188 20.23 -2.07 2.38
CA SER A 188 20.23 -2.65 1.05
C SER A 188 19.26 -1.94 0.10
N ALA A 189 19.32 -2.27 -1.19
CA ALA A 189 18.31 -1.84 -2.15
C ALA A 189 16.89 -2.31 -1.75
N ILE A 190 16.76 -3.44 -1.07
CA ILE A 190 15.47 -3.95 -0.55
C ILE A 190 14.97 -3.03 0.57
N ASP A 191 15.84 -2.58 1.47
CA ASP A 191 15.47 -1.64 2.54
C ASP A 191 15.06 -0.27 1.99
N GLU A 192 15.71 0.21 0.93
CA GLU A 192 15.33 1.46 0.25
C GLU A 192 13.99 1.34 -0.49
N GLU A 193 13.70 0.21 -1.15
CA GLU A 193 12.39 -0.02 -1.77
C GLU A 193 11.27 -0.19 -0.72
N LEU A 194 11.53 -0.89 0.39
CA LEU A 194 10.61 -1.01 1.52
C LEU A 194 10.35 0.35 2.20
N ALA A 195 11.38 1.19 2.37
CA ALA A 195 11.23 2.55 2.85
C ALA A 195 10.46 3.44 1.86
N MET A 196 10.67 3.27 0.56
CA MET A 196 9.88 3.96 -0.47
C MET A 196 8.40 3.54 -0.43
N MET A 197 8.08 2.28 -0.12
CA MET A 197 6.69 1.84 0.09
C MET A 197 6.07 2.52 1.32
N ASP A 198 6.78 2.58 2.43
CA ASP A 198 6.34 3.27 3.65
C ASP A 198 6.15 4.78 3.43
N LEU A 199 7.08 5.44 2.74
CA LEU A 199 6.97 6.86 2.39
C LEU A 199 5.77 7.15 1.46
N ARG A 200 5.43 6.22 0.55
CA ARG A 200 4.19 6.32 -0.23
C ARG A 200 2.95 6.21 0.66
N ALA A 201 2.92 5.24 1.58
CA ALA A 201 1.81 5.09 2.52
C ALA A 201 1.61 6.35 3.38
N ALA A 202 2.68 6.88 3.98
CA ALA A 202 2.65 8.12 4.76
C ALA A 202 2.10 9.31 3.97
N VAL A 203 2.51 9.48 2.70
CA VAL A 203 2.03 10.59 1.84
C VAL A 203 0.60 10.37 1.34
N THR A 204 0.15 9.13 1.14
CA THR A 204 -1.25 8.82 0.81
C THR A 204 -2.18 9.11 1.99
N ILE A 205 -1.76 8.75 3.21
CA ILE A 205 -2.51 9.00 4.46
C ILE A 205 -2.53 10.51 4.77
N ASN A 206 -1.37 11.16 4.68
CA ASN A 206 -1.21 12.59 4.98
C ASN A 206 -0.50 13.33 3.82
N PRO A 207 -1.24 13.81 2.81
CA PRO A 207 -0.69 14.58 1.69
C PRO A 207 0.00 15.89 2.11
N HIS A 208 -0.28 16.39 3.33
CA HIS A 208 0.35 17.62 3.83
C HIS A 208 1.73 17.37 4.43
N ASN A 209 2.11 16.13 4.79
CA ASN A 209 3.41 15.81 5.36
C ASN A 209 4.56 16.20 4.40
N LYS A 210 5.21 17.33 4.68
CA LYS A 210 6.31 17.89 3.87
C LYS A 210 7.56 17.02 3.94
N GLN A 211 7.82 16.39 5.08
CA GLN A 211 9.04 15.60 5.32
C GLN A 211 8.98 14.25 4.58
N ALA A 212 7.85 13.55 4.65
CA ALA A 212 7.61 12.31 3.90
C ALA A 212 7.66 12.54 2.39
N ARG A 213 7.06 13.63 1.89
CA ARG A 213 7.12 14.00 0.46
C ARG A 213 8.56 14.28 -0.02
N LYS A 214 9.36 15.00 0.76
CA LYS A 214 10.78 15.25 0.43
C LYS A 214 11.58 13.95 0.36
N GLN A 215 11.50 13.11 1.40
CA GLN A 215 12.23 11.83 1.41
C GLN A 215 11.75 10.86 0.32
N LEU A 216 10.47 10.87 -0.03
CA LEU A 216 9.94 10.09 -1.16
C LEU A 216 10.54 10.54 -2.51
N GLN A 217 10.76 11.84 -2.70
CA GLN A 217 11.44 12.36 -3.89
C GLN A 217 12.92 11.95 -3.90
N GLU A 218 13.62 12.07 -2.77
CA GLU A 218 15.03 11.68 -2.62
C GLU A 218 15.25 10.18 -2.85
N ALA A 219 14.39 9.31 -2.32
CA ALA A 219 14.45 7.86 -2.55
C ALA A 219 14.15 7.51 -4.02
N ARG A 220 13.17 8.16 -4.66
CA ARG A 220 12.90 7.98 -6.10
C ARG A 220 14.09 8.36 -6.98
N LEU A 221 14.82 9.41 -6.61
CA LEU A 221 16.04 9.83 -7.33
C LEU A 221 17.19 8.85 -7.12
N ARG A 222 17.43 8.38 -5.88
CA ARG A 222 18.44 7.35 -5.57
C ARG A 222 18.18 6.05 -6.31
N ILE A 223 16.99 5.46 -6.20
CA ILE A 223 16.63 4.22 -6.89
C ILE A 223 16.74 4.37 -8.42
N ARG A 224 16.35 5.53 -8.99
CA ARG A 224 16.52 5.79 -10.43
C ARG A 224 18.00 5.89 -10.82
N SER A 225 18.83 6.53 -10.00
CA SER A 225 20.28 6.64 -10.23
C SER A 225 20.93 5.26 -10.15
N GLN A 226 20.64 4.48 -9.11
CA GLN A 226 21.18 3.13 -8.92
C GLN A 226 20.83 2.24 -10.11
N ARG A 227 19.54 2.14 -10.48
CA ARG A 227 19.11 1.37 -11.66
C ARG A 227 19.73 1.84 -12.98
N THR A 228 20.21 3.08 -13.06
CA THR A 228 20.94 3.59 -14.24
C THR A 228 22.41 3.16 -14.20
N LEU A 229 23.06 3.20 -13.03
CA LEU A 229 24.41 2.68 -12.82
C LEU A 229 24.45 1.16 -13.05
N ASP A 230 23.51 0.42 -12.46
CA ASP A 230 23.34 -1.03 -12.65
C ASP A 230 23.17 -1.35 -14.13
N LYS A 231 22.25 -0.66 -14.83
CA LYS A 231 22.06 -0.83 -16.27
C LYS A 231 23.36 -0.61 -17.04
N ASN A 232 24.11 0.46 -16.74
CA ASN A 232 25.35 0.77 -17.45
C ASN A 232 26.46 -0.25 -17.15
N ALA A 233 26.56 -0.75 -15.92
CA ALA A 233 27.53 -1.78 -15.55
C ALA A 233 27.21 -3.14 -16.20
N PHE A 234 25.94 -3.54 -16.23
CA PHE A 234 25.51 -4.84 -16.74
C PHE A 234 25.17 -4.86 -18.25
N ALA A 235 25.02 -3.70 -18.90
CA ALA A 235 24.73 -3.61 -20.35
C ALA A 235 25.73 -4.36 -21.23
N GLY A 236 27.00 -4.44 -20.81
CA GLY A 236 28.06 -5.18 -21.49
C GLY A 236 28.45 -6.49 -20.81
N LEU A 237 27.65 -7.03 -19.88
CA LEU A 237 27.96 -8.31 -19.25
C LEU A 237 27.51 -9.50 -20.11
N PHE A 238 26.34 -9.39 -20.74
CA PHE A 238 25.77 -10.46 -21.58
C PHE A 238 26.52 -10.59 -22.91
N ASN A 239 26.89 -9.46 -23.53
CA ASN A 239 27.66 -9.38 -24.79
C ASN A 239 29.17 -9.73 -24.63
N ARG A 240 29.54 -10.45 -23.57
CA ARG A 240 30.93 -10.88 -23.26
C ARG A 240 31.03 -12.34 -22.86
N GLY A 241 29.89 -13.06 -22.84
CA GLY A 241 29.79 -14.48 -22.47
C GLY A 241 29.19 -15.31 -23.61
N GLU A 242 29.44 -14.93 -24.86
CA GLU A 242 28.89 -15.56 -26.06
C GLU A 242 29.62 -16.89 -26.33
N VAL A 243 29.09 -17.96 -25.73
CA VAL A 243 29.53 -19.37 -25.93
C VAL A 243 28.91 -19.99 -27.19
N TYR A 244 27.98 -19.27 -27.83
CA TYR A 244 27.29 -19.66 -29.06
C TYR A 244 27.49 -18.59 -30.12
N ASP A 245 27.63 -19.00 -31.38
CA ASP A 245 27.85 -18.10 -32.50
C ASP A 245 26.61 -17.19 -32.69
N THR A 246 26.81 -15.87 -32.52
CA THR A 246 25.70 -14.91 -32.47
C THR A 246 24.97 -14.74 -33.80
N ASN A 247 25.62 -15.09 -34.91
CA ASN A 247 25.09 -14.87 -36.25
C ASN A 247 23.77 -15.64 -36.47
N GLU A 248 23.72 -16.93 -36.12
CA GLU A 248 22.49 -17.75 -36.23
C GLU A 248 21.35 -17.19 -35.37
N LEU A 249 21.64 -16.75 -34.14
CA LEU A 249 20.65 -16.22 -33.21
C LEU A 249 20.12 -14.84 -33.59
N ASP A 250 20.94 -13.96 -34.16
CA ASP A 250 20.48 -12.66 -34.65
C ASP A 250 19.77 -12.78 -36.01
N GLU A 251 20.18 -13.71 -36.88
CA GLU A 251 19.42 -14.09 -38.07
C GLU A 251 18.04 -14.66 -37.71
N GLU A 252 17.93 -15.55 -36.71
CA GLU A 252 16.63 -16.07 -36.24
C GLU A 252 15.75 -14.94 -35.68
N LYS A 253 16.30 -14.04 -34.85
CA LYS A 253 15.57 -12.87 -34.32
C LYS A 253 15.08 -11.97 -35.45
N ASP A 254 15.88 -11.76 -36.49
CA ASP A 254 15.50 -10.93 -37.63
C ASP A 254 14.51 -11.59 -38.58
N ALA A 255 14.65 -12.89 -38.85
CA ALA A 255 13.65 -13.68 -39.55
C ALA A 255 12.31 -13.62 -38.80
N ARG A 256 12.33 -13.74 -37.47
CA ARG A 256 11.14 -13.66 -36.61
C ARG A 256 10.55 -12.25 -36.57
N ARG A 257 11.36 -11.18 -36.56
CA ARG A 257 10.89 -9.78 -36.69
C ARG A 257 10.23 -9.54 -38.05
N LYS A 258 10.88 -9.96 -39.15
CA LYS A 258 10.36 -9.86 -40.52
C LYS A 258 9.03 -10.64 -40.67
N CYS A 259 8.95 -11.83 -40.10
CA CYS A 259 7.71 -12.63 -40.09
C CYS A 259 6.58 -11.91 -39.35
N LEU A 260 6.83 -11.41 -38.13
CA LEU A 260 5.81 -10.72 -37.31
C LEU A 260 5.26 -9.44 -37.98
N GLU A 261 6.12 -8.69 -38.68
CA GLU A 261 5.69 -7.48 -39.40
C GLU A 261 5.01 -7.85 -40.74
N ASN A 262 5.44 -8.90 -41.43
CA ASN A 262 4.72 -9.42 -42.60
C ASN A 262 3.31 -9.90 -42.23
N ASP A 263 3.12 -10.56 -41.08
CA ASP A 263 1.79 -10.99 -40.64
C ASP A 263 0.91 -9.80 -40.21
N ARG A 264 1.50 -8.74 -39.64
CA ARG A 264 0.79 -7.46 -39.43
C ARG A 264 0.36 -6.81 -40.75
N ILE A 265 1.22 -6.85 -41.77
CA ILE A 265 0.90 -6.33 -43.11
C ILE A 265 -0.24 -7.14 -43.74
N LYS A 266 -0.21 -8.49 -43.67
CA LYS A 266 -1.32 -9.35 -44.13
C LYS A 266 -2.64 -9.01 -43.44
N VAL A 267 -2.67 -8.97 -42.11
CA VAL A 267 -3.89 -8.63 -41.34
C VAL A 267 -4.41 -7.24 -41.70
N LYS A 268 -3.52 -6.29 -41.96
CA LYS A 268 -3.88 -4.93 -42.40
C LYS A 268 -4.41 -4.92 -43.84
N GLU A 269 -3.83 -5.70 -44.75
CA GLU A 269 -4.33 -5.88 -46.11
C GLU A 269 -5.68 -6.59 -46.14
N GLU A 270 -5.90 -7.62 -45.34
CA GLU A 270 -7.19 -8.31 -45.20
C GLU A 270 -8.25 -7.36 -44.62
N SER A 271 -7.88 -6.53 -43.65
CA SER A 271 -8.70 -5.44 -43.12
C SER A 271 -8.97 -4.29 -44.12
N LEU A 272 -8.22 -4.21 -45.23
CA LEU A 272 -8.45 -3.25 -46.31
C LEU A 272 -9.27 -3.87 -47.44
N LYS A 273 -8.93 -5.09 -47.87
CA LYS A 273 -9.71 -5.89 -48.85
C LYS A 273 -11.16 -6.15 -48.40
N SER A 274 -11.41 -6.19 -47.09
CA SER A 274 -12.76 -6.25 -46.51
C SER A 274 -13.45 -4.89 -46.34
N ARG A 275 -12.75 -3.76 -46.48
CA ARG A 275 -13.33 -2.41 -46.61
C ARG A 275 -13.60 -2.02 -48.06
N ASP A 276 -12.80 -2.51 -49.00
CA ASP A 276 -12.92 -2.22 -50.42
C ASP A 276 -13.98 -3.09 -51.14
N GLN A 277 -14.66 -3.98 -50.42
CA GLN A 277 -15.91 -4.63 -50.85
C GLN A 277 -17.11 -3.66 -50.78
N VAL A 278 -17.02 -2.62 -51.61
CA VAL A 278 -18.10 -1.81 -52.21
C VAL A 278 -19.34 -1.58 -51.33
N VAL A 279 -19.42 -0.39 -50.73
CA VAL A 279 -20.72 0.19 -50.33
C VAL A 279 -21.52 0.48 -51.60
N ASN A 280 -22.32 -0.49 -52.04
CA ASN A 280 -23.22 -0.32 -53.17
C ASN A 280 -24.25 0.76 -52.83
N LYS A 281 -24.24 1.87 -53.59
CA LYS A 281 -25.29 2.87 -53.55
C LYS A 281 -26.57 2.27 -54.16
N VAL A 282 -27.40 1.67 -53.30
CA VAL A 282 -28.74 1.20 -53.67
C VAL A 282 -29.57 2.40 -54.14
N ASP A 283 -30.24 2.24 -55.29
CA ASP A 283 -31.21 3.21 -55.78
C ASP A 283 -32.61 2.82 -55.25
N PHE A 284 -33.24 3.74 -54.52
CA PHE A 284 -34.56 3.54 -53.93
C PHE A 284 -35.71 4.08 -54.80
N ARG A 285 -35.42 4.90 -55.82
CA ARG A 285 -36.44 5.46 -56.74
C ARG A 285 -36.81 4.50 -57.87
N ASN A 286 -36.04 3.43 -58.05
CA ASN A 286 -36.32 2.34 -58.98
C ASN A 286 -36.03 0.98 -58.32
N PRO A 287 -36.79 0.60 -57.28
CA PRO A 287 -36.50 -0.57 -56.44
C PRO A 287 -36.63 -1.88 -57.23
N THR A 288 -35.74 -2.83 -56.95
CA THR A 288 -35.83 -4.17 -57.57
C THR A 288 -36.94 -5.00 -56.94
N GLU A 289 -37.48 -5.96 -57.68
CA GLU A 289 -38.55 -6.89 -57.23
C GLU A 289 -38.26 -7.57 -55.88
N LYS A 290 -36.99 -7.87 -55.59
CA LYS A 290 -36.55 -8.44 -54.30
C LYS A 290 -36.55 -7.43 -53.15
N MET A 291 -36.36 -6.15 -53.44
CA MET A 291 -36.46 -5.07 -52.44
C MET A 291 -37.93 -4.82 -52.09
N LEU A 292 -38.82 -4.79 -53.08
CA LEU A 292 -40.27 -4.68 -52.90
C LEU A 292 -40.78 -5.82 -52.01
N ALA A 293 -40.58 -7.07 -52.41
CA ALA A 293 -41.03 -8.24 -51.64
C ALA A 293 -40.43 -8.32 -50.21
N SER A 294 -39.23 -7.76 -49.98
CA SER A 294 -38.63 -7.71 -48.65
C SER A 294 -39.11 -6.52 -47.81
N ALA A 295 -39.63 -5.47 -48.42
CA ALA A 295 -40.20 -4.31 -47.74
C ALA A 295 -41.67 -4.56 -47.40
N ASP A 296 -42.44 -5.17 -48.31
CA ASP A 296 -43.79 -5.71 -48.05
C ASP A 296 -43.79 -6.65 -46.84
N ALA A 297 -42.81 -7.57 -46.78
CA ALA A 297 -42.61 -8.49 -45.66
C ALA A 297 -42.23 -7.82 -44.32
N MET A 298 -41.89 -6.53 -44.34
CA MET A 298 -41.64 -5.70 -43.15
C MET A 298 -42.70 -4.59 -42.97
N GLY A 299 -43.74 -4.54 -43.80
CA GLY A 299 -44.80 -3.53 -43.75
C GLY A 299 -44.37 -2.12 -44.21
N VAL A 300 -43.36 -2.01 -45.08
CA VAL A 300 -42.81 -0.74 -45.59
C VAL A 300 -43.13 -0.60 -47.07
N ASP A 301 -43.90 0.41 -47.46
CA ASP A 301 -44.22 0.68 -48.86
C ASP A 301 -43.09 1.49 -49.54
N LEU A 302 -42.40 0.88 -50.50
CA LEU A 302 -41.39 1.55 -51.33
C LEU A 302 -41.98 2.29 -52.53
N SER A 303 -43.30 2.41 -52.62
CA SER A 303 -44.02 3.24 -53.60
C SER A 303 -44.27 4.66 -53.08
N ASP A 304 -44.26 4.85 -51.75
CA ASP A 304 -44.47 6.15 -51.11
C ASP A 304 -43.24 7.07 -51.26
N PRO A 305 -43.39 8.28 -51.85
CA PRO A 305 -42.31 9.25 -51.98
C PRO A 305 -41.64 9.63 -50.65
N GLN A 306 -42.38 9.71 -49.54
CA GLN A 306 -41.80 10.12 -48.24
C GLN A 306 -40.89 9.03 -47.68
N THR A 307 -41.31 7.76 -47.78
CA THR A 307 -40.52 6.58 -47.40
C THR A 307 -39.26 6.44 -48.25
N ILE A 308 -39.35 6.65 -49.57
CA ILE A 308 -38.17 6.69 -50.46
C ILE A 308 -37.20 7.80 -50.05
N GLU A 309 -37.69 9.03 -49.81
CA GLU A 309 -36.86 10.17 -49.46
C GLU A 309 -36.16 10.00 -48.09
N MET A 310 -36.86 9.45 -47.10
CA MET A 310 -36.31 9.07 -45.80
C MET A 310 -35.19 8.03 -45.92
N LEU A 311 -35.37 7.02 -46.80
CA LEU A 311 -34.35 5.98 -47.04
C LEU A 311 -33.13 6.53 -47.80
N GLU A 312 -33.33 7.41 -48.78
CA GLU A 312 -32.24 8.15 -49.43
C GLU A 312 -31.49 9.06 -48.45
N GLN A 313 -32.18 9.72 -47.52
CA GLN A 313 -31.55 10.55 -46.49
C GLN A 313 -30.72 9.70 -45.53
N MET A 314 -31.27 8.63 -44.97
CA MET A 314 -30.51 7.69 -44.12
C MET A 314 -29.28 7.11 -44.86
N GLN A 315 -29.37 6.85 -46.17
CA GLN A 315 -28.22 6.41 -46.96
C GLN A 315 -27.16 7.50 -47.13
N LYS A 316 -27.56 8.77 -47.30
CA LYS A 316 -26.63 9.92 -47.35
C LYS A 316 -25.93 10.11 -46.00
N GLU A 317 -26.67 10.13 -44.90
CA GLU A 317 -26.13 10.28 -43.53
C GLU A 317 -25.18 9.14 -43.14
N LYS A 318 -25.44 7.91 -43.60
CA LYS A 318 -24.57 6.75 -43.35
C LYS A 318 -23.28 6.76 -44.18
N ASN A 319 -23.25 7.52 -45.28
CA ASN A 319 -22.10 7.66 -46.17
C ASN A 319 -21.30 8.97 -45.93
N GLY A 320 -21.93 10.01 -45.38
CA GLY A 320 -21.33 11.30 -45.07
C GLY A 320 -21.22 11.54 -43.56
N GLY A 321 -19.98 11.57 -43.03
CA GLY A 321 -19.72 11.63 -41.59
C GLY A 321 -20.01 12.98 -40.91
N ALA A 322 -21.27 13.20 -40.55
CA ALA A 322 -21.79 14.09 -39.49
C ALA A 322 -21.57 15.62 -39.57
N GLU A 323 -22.69 16.36 -39.64
CA GLU A 323 -22.90 17.68 -38.99
C GLU A 323 -24.40 17.83 -38.60
N VAL A 324 -24.78 18.82 -37.77
CA VAL A 324 -25.98 18.73 -36.88
C VAL A 324 -26.75 20.05 -36.73
N CYS A 325 -28.10 20.02 -36.69
CA CYS A 325 -28.93 20.90 -35.83
C CYS A 325 -30.46 20.59 -35.78
N TYR A 326 -31.05 20.58 -34.57
CA TYR A 326 -32.24 21.35 -34.06
C TYR A 326 -33.52 21.53 -34.93
N ASP A 327 -34.78 21.47 -34.43
CA ASP A 327 -35.31 21.26 -33.05
C ASP A 327 -36.85 20.97 -33.01
N SER A 328 -37.39 20.61 -31.82
CA SER A 328 -38.79 20.78 -31.31
C SER A 328 -39.81 19.60 -31.31
N ILE A 329 -40.41 19.33 -30.12
CA ILE A 329 -41.88 19.18 -29.80
C ILE A 329 -42.68 18.05 -30.53
N GLU A 330 -43.49 17.14 -29.95
CA GLU A 330 -43.94 16.71 -28.58
C GLU A 330 -44.82 15.41 -28.76
N GLU A 331 -45.41 14.64 -27.83
CA GLU A 331 -45.54 14.49 -26.35
C GLU A 331 -45.95 12.99 -26.07
N GLN A 332 -46.45 12.65 -24.86
CA GLN A 332 -47.34 11.51 -24.49
C GLN A 332 -46.79 10.06 -24.33
N GLN A 333 -46.82 9.59 -23.06
CA GLN A 333 -47.54 8.38 -22.54
C GLN A 333 -47.29 6.98 -23.18
N THR A 334 -47.17 5.84 -22.48
CA THR A 334 -47.45 5.46 -21.06
C THR A 334 -46.72 4.16 -20.64
N ILE A 335 -46.54 3.94 -19.32
CA ILE A 335 -46.65 2.69 -18.51
C ILE A 335 -46.70 1.35 -19.31
N SER A 336 -45.88 0.29 -19.10
CA SER A 336 -45.75 -0.50 -17.85
C SER A 336 -44.59 -1.54 -17.82
N THR A 337 -44.36 -2.09 -16.61
CA THR A 337 -43.84 -3.43 -16.18
C THR A 337 -43.63 -4.56 -17.22
N ALA A 338 -42.73 -5.55 -17.06
CA ALA A 338 -42.20 -6.14 -15.81
C ALA A 338 -40.86 -6.92 -15.94
N GLU A 339 -40.20 -7.10 -14.78
CA GLU A 339 -39.44 -8.29 -14.32
C GLU A 339 -38.14 -8.79 -15.01
N ILE A 340 -37.43 -9.65 -14.27
CA ILE A 340 -36.04 -10.11 -14.46
C ILE A 340 -35.94 -11.58 -14.00
N PRO A 341 -35.11 -12.43 -14.64
CA PRO A 341 -34.03 -12.99 -13.80
C PRO A 341 -32.67 -13.19 -14.52
N ASN A 342 -31.69 -12.43 -14.02
CA ASN A 342 -30.39 -12.92 -13.54
C ASN A 342 -29.57 -13.95 -14.37
N LYS A 343 -28.43 -13.48 -14.91
CA LYS A 343 -27.13 -14.18 -14.73
C LYS A 343 -25.95 -13.21 -14.84
N TYR A 344 -24.85 -13.58 -14.17
CA TYR A 344 -23.64 -12.75 -14.03
C TYR A 344 -22.87 -12.58 -15.34
N SER A 345 -22.36 -11.37 -15.61
CA SER A 345 -21.39 -11.09 -16.67
C SER A 345 -20.46 -9.94 -16.27
N SER A 346 -19.17 -10.06 -16.58
CA SER A 346 -18.07 -9.28 -15.97
C SER A 346 -17.93 -7.82 -16.48
N THR A 347 -18.93 -7.30 -17.20
CA THR A 347 -18.84 -6.02 -17.92
C THR A 347 -19.45 -4.81 -17.20
N ARG A 348 -20.27 -5.02 -16.15
CA ARG A 348 -20.89 -3.90 -15.40
C ARG A 348 -19.90 -3.12 -14.52
N LEU A 349 -18.87 -3.77 -13.97
CA LEU A 349 -17.95 -3.13 -13.01
C LEU A 349 -17.21 -1.92 -13.63
N PHE A 350 -16.74 -2.06 -14.88
CA PHE A 350 -16.06 -0.99 -15.62
C PHE A 350 -16.97 0.21 -15.97
N LYS A 351 -18.29 0.01 -16.11
CA LYS A 351 -19.23 1.11 -16.30
C LYS A 351 -19.53 1.82 -14.97
N LEU A 352 -19.64 1.08 -13.87
CA LEU A 352 -19.91 1.64 -12.54
C LEU A 352 -18.78 2.57 -12.06
N VAL A 353 -17.51 2.16 -12.25
CA VAL A 353 -16.33 2.98 -11.89
C VAL A 353 -16.25 4.27 -12.73
N ARG A 354 -16.65 4.23 -14.01
CA ARG A 354 -16.75 5.44 -14.85
C ARG A 354 -17.90 6.37 -14.46
N GLY A 355 -19.04 5.83 -14.04
CA GLY A 355 -20.15 6.64 -13.50
C GLY A 355 -19.76 7.37 -12.21
N ALA A 356 -19.16 6.65 -11.25
CA ALA A 356 -18.72 7.22 -9.98
C ALA A 356 -17.66 8.32 -10.14
N THR A 357 -16.69 8.13 -11.04
CA THR A 357 -15.65 9.15 -11.29
C THR A 357 -16.21 10.42 -11.94
N MET A 358 -17.17 10.32 -12.85
CA MET A 358 -17.86 11.49 -13.41
C MET A 358 -18.70 12.25 -12.35
N LEU A 359 -19.41 11.54 -11.48
CA LEU A 359 -20.16 12.14 -10.36
C LEU A 359 -19.24 12.88 -9.38
N CYS A 360 -18.07 12.33 -9.05
CA CYS A 360 -17.08 13.01 -8.21
C CYS A 360 -16.55 14.30 -8.86
N VAL A 361 -16.30 14.30 -10.17
CA VAL A 361 -15.87 15.52 -10.90
C VAL A 361 -16.99 16.56 -10.90
N ALA A 362 -18.23 16.17 -11.16
CA ALA A 362 -19.39 17.07 -11.12
C ALA A 362 -19.58 17.71 -9.74
N LEU A 363 -19.46 16.93 -8.66
CA LEU A 363 -19.50 17.44 -7.28
C LEU A 363 -18.38 18.44 -6.98
N ILE A 364 -17.14 18.18 -7.44
CA ILE A 364 -16.01 19.11 -7.24
C ILE A 364 -16.22 20.43 -8.00
N VAL A 365 -16.80 20.37 -9.21
CA VAL A 365 -17.16 21.59 -9.97
C VAL A 365 -18.29 22.35 -9.28
N TYR A 366 -19.36 21.66 -8.85
CA TYR A 366 -20.50 22.28 -8.15
C TYR A 366 -20.09 22.96 -6.84
N ILE A 367 -19.25 22.32 -6.02
CA ILE A 367 -18.71 22.90 -4.78
C ILE A 367 -17.84 24.14 -5.08
N ARG A 368 -17.07 24.14 -6.17
CA ARG A 368 -16.30 25.33 -6.59
C ARG A 368 -17.19 26.48 -7.06
N LEU A 369 -18.28 26.19 -7.79
CA LEU A 369 -19.25 27.20 -8.21
C LEU A 369 -19.99 27.80 -7.01
N LEU A 370 -20.43 26.97 -6.05
CA LEU A 370 -21.01 27.44 -4.79
C LEU A 370 -20.04 28.33 -4.00
N ASN A 371 -18.79 27.90 -3.81
CA ASN A 371 -17.80 28.71 -3.10
C ASN A 371 -17.50 30.04 -3.81
N SER A 372 -17.46 30.05 -5.14
CA SER A 372 -17.31 31.28 -5.93
C SER A 372 -18.51 32.20 -5.79
N PHE A 373 -19.74 31.66 -5.78
CA PHE A 373 -20.96 32.43 -5.58
C PHE A 373 -21.02 33.05 -4.18
N VAL A 374 -20.66 32.28 -3.14
CA VAL A 374 -20.58 32.76 -1.75
C VAL A 374 -19.51 33.84 -1.59
N GLN A 375 -18.33 33.70 -2.20
CA GLN A 375 -17.33 34.78 -2.18
C GLN A 375 -17.81 36.05 -2.88
N ASN A 376 -18.52 35.93 -4.01
CA ASN A 376 -19.09 37.09 -4.69
C ASN A 376 -20.22 37.77 -3.90
N GLN A 377 -20.97 37.01 -3.08
CA GLN A 377 -21.96 37.54 -2.14
C GLN A 377 -21.36 38.14 -0.84
N MET A 378 -20.07 37.90 -0.57
CA MET A 378 -19.34 38.50 0.57
C MET A 378 -18.45 39.69 0.17
N ASN A 379 -18.29 39.95 -1.13
CA ASN A 379 -17.46 41.02 -1.69
C ASN A 379 -18.31 42.12 -2.39
N ALA A 380 -19.62 42.14 -2.13
CA ALA A 380 -20.61 43.09 -2.65
C ALA A 380 -21.46 43.64 -1.50
#